data_AF-A0A812ISV6-F1
#
_entry.id   AF-A0A812ISV6-F1
#
_cell.length_a   1.000
_cell.length_b   1.000
_cell.length_c   1.000
_cell.angle_alpha   90.00
_cell.angle_beta   90.00
_cell.angle_gamma   90.00
#
_symmetry.space_group_name_H-M   'P 1'
#
loop_
_entity.id
_entity.type
_entity.pdbx_description
1 polymer ?
#
loop_
_entity_poly.entity_id
_entity_poly.type
_entity_poly.pdbx_seq_one_letter_code
_entity_poly.pdbx_strand_id
1 'polypeptide(L)'
;MAAKSPKRVCSQSHLEEHDGLRKTVSFAERRFDPSNLPADMLRVYTSLKDRFDEEYAMLFVFNMQTAMEMHRAWNMTLLTSKTLKKCSEMVGLTMTWELGVIKLKFFMEDGDFELQRKVPYDYDSEFQDMFMRIASALYNGHLTVHEALLFQEEAKQGKHTAKTGLFIRDYPGRLIVLPAMSSTCAVIFFGGTEKEAGVAALCGLVTGLIEYGLLRVGGEATLLIDLAVGLVTGFIGSLFYRFDGQQYCLSSIFMGTLYWFFYGTAFVVGLVEILAGELETGVTRFMAVSIKTFVLCVMACFGMMLAVPNPAEVWEAQSANCATIDLSAHWWRVPLYLACSTAVLGQYRFRLEQFWRGLLVQLAGYETQFQVSRYFVERSASDKDNLDVMASNVCGAAASVVTACTLSAIMDFVNSTYYAQLLQRGAHRDETDSMLDDVVYGCISAIVKFFNCIGIGRQHDKDMVELEKKIYQHSKELKDPSHPRSEIRLDPHEEDLLLDTIVYAESMNIWAMLMPAVYQLVPGSMIAKMWFQTIIPPSDPSLQENTFAGLMVTSISLALGLIIGEAIVQIFKGFANLFCCKSKDADKDKVDKKLKGDDIAHVFPKAMSGDPETMSQDSDFKL
;
A
#
# COMPACT_ATOMS: atom_id res chain seq x y z
N MET A 1 -30.16 -34.95 20.79
CA MET A 1 -29.23 -35.33 19.71
C MET A 1 -29.35 -34.27 18.62
N ALA A 2 -28.42 -33.31 18.58
CA ALA A 2 -28.42 -32.31 17.51
C ALA A 2 -28.07 -33.00 16.18
N ALA A 3 -28.87 -32.76 15.15
CA ALA A 3 -28.62 -33.29 13.82
C ALA A 3 -27.23 -32.81 13.35
N LYS A 4 -26.33 -33.74 13.02
CA LYS A 4 -25.05 -33.39 12.39
C LYS A 4 -25.38 -32.65 11.09
N SER A 5 -25.01 -31.38 11.00
CA SER A 5 -25.10 -30.65 9.73
C SER A 5 -24.30 -31.41 8.67
N PRO A 6 -24.73 -31.43 7.41
CA PRO A 6 -23.95 -32.05 6.34
C PRO A 6 -22.55 -31.44 6.34
N LYS A 7 -21.52 -32.30 6.37
CA LYS A 7 -20.13 -31.87 6.24
C LYS A 7 -19.98 -31.21 4.87
N ARG A 8 -19.85 -29.88 4.84
CA ARG A 8 -19.32 -29.18 3.67
C ARG A 8 -17.85 -29.56 3.58
N VAL A 9 -17.50 -30.30 2.54
CA VAL A 9 -16.10 -30.59 2.20
C VAL A 9 -15.67 -29.46 1.27
N CYS A 10 -14.68 -28.67 1.69
CA CYS A 10 -14.08 -27.65 0.83
C CYS A 10 -13.10 -28.40 -0.08
N SER A 11 -13.57 -28.98 -1.19
CA SER A 11 -12.67 -29.72 -2.07
C SER A 11 -11.92 -28.73 -2.98
N GLN A 12 -10.62 -28.57 -2.73
CA GLN A 12 -9.67 -27.92 -3.64
C GLN A 12 -9.65 -28.57 -5.05
N SER A 13 -10.37 -29.67 -5.26
CA SER A 13 -10.58 -30.30 -6.58
C SER A 13 -11.25 -29.40 -7.61
N HIS A 14 -11.77 -28.22 -7.22
CA HIS A 14 -12.28 -27.22 -8.17
C HIS A 14 -11.21 -26.25 -8.69
N LEU A 15 -9.97 -26.28 -8.17
CA LEU A 15 -8.84 -25.46 -8.64
C LEU A 15 -8.00 -26.19 -9.71
N GLU A 16 -8.64 -26.92 -10.62
CA GLU A 16 -7.96 -27.70 -11.66
C GLU A 16 -7.14 -26.83 -12.65
N GLU A 17 -5.89 -27.27 -12.81
CA GLU A 17 -5.03 -27.21 -14.01
C GLU A 17 -4.68 -25.84 -14.64
N HIS A 18 -3.76 -25.12 -13.99
CA HIS A 18 -2.75 -24.33 -14.72
C HIS A 18 -1.43 -25.12 -14.80
N ASP A 19 -1.12 -25.58 -16.02
CA ASP A 19 -0.72 -26.98 -16.22
C ASP A 19 0.74 -27.25 -16.62
N GLY A 20 1.68 -26.36 -16.35
CA GLY A 20 3.08 -26.52 -16.77
C GLY A 20 4.00 -27.11 -15.72
N LEU A 21 4.27 -26.31 -14.68
CA LEU A 21 5.45 -26.53 -13.84
C LEU A 21 5.22 -27.48 -12.68
N ARG A 22 4.04 -27.42 -12.04
CA ARG A 22 3.71 -28.23 -10.85
C ARG A 22 3.58 -29.72 -11.17
N LYS A 23 3.27 -30.07 -12.43
CA LYS A 23 3.31 -31.46 -12.93
C LYS A 23 4.74 -31.97 -13.15
N THR A 24 5.70 -31.08 -13.37
CA THR A 24 7.08 -31.45 -13.74
C THR A 24 8.04 -31.44 -12.55
N VAL A 25 7.77 -30.62 -11.54
CA VAL A 25 8.56 -30.48 -10.31
C VAL A 25 7.79 -31.13 -9.15
N SER A 26 8.41 -32.10 -8.47
CA SER A 26 7.85 -32.64 -7.23
C SER A 26 8.20 -31.70 -6.07
N PHE A 27 7.17 -31.24 -5.36
CA PHE A 27 7.30 -30.41 -4.16
C PHE A 27 7.22 -31.29 -2.91
N ALA A 28 8.08 -31.02 -1.94
CA ALA A 28 7.92 -31.58 -0.60
C ALA A 28 6.62 -31.09 0.04
N GLU A 29 5.89 -32.00 0.68
CA GLU A 29 4.65 -31.65 1.38
C GLU A 29 4.96 -30.82 2.63
N ARG A 30 4.78 -29.50 2.54
CA ARG A 30 4.99 -28.56 3.65
C ARG A 30 3.66 -28.30 4.34
N ARG A 31 3.60 -28.57 5.64
CA ARG A 31 2.39 -28.33 6.45
C ARG A 31 2.65 -27.23 7.47
N PHE A 32 1.79 -26.23 7.45
CA PHE A 32 1.69 -25.25 8.51
C PHE A 32 1.37 -25.94 9.85
N ASP A 33 2.13 -25.62 10.91
CA ASP A 33 1.87 -26.14 12.25
C ASP A 33 0.91 -25.20 13.00
N PRO A 34 -0.37 -25.60 13.21
CA PRO A 34 -1.32 -24.77 13.92
C PRO A 34 -0.98 -24.57 15.40
N SER A 35 -0.03 -25.32 15.97
CA SER A 35 0.40 -25.13 17.36
C SER A 35 1.03 -23.75 17.63
N ASN A 36 1.53 -23.09 16.58
CA ASN A 36 2.08 -21.73 16.63
C ASN A 36 0.99 -20.64 16.72
N LEU A 37 -0.28 -20.98 16.54
CA LEU A 37 -1.37 -20.01 16.58
C LEU A 37 -1.63 -19.51 18.01
N PRO A 38 -2.03 -18.24 18.18
CA PRO A 38 -2.51 -17.72 19.45
C PRO A 38 -3.64 -18.60 20.02
N ALA A 39 -3.65 -18.78 21.35
CA ALA A 39 -4.52 -19.76 22.02
C ALA A 39 -6.02 -19.61 21.66
N ASP A 40 -6.48 -18.40 21.42
CA ASP A 40 -7.86 -18.12 21.02
C ASP A 40 -8.15 -18.50 19.55
N MET A 41 -7.21 -18.26 18.63
CA MET A 41 -7.28 -18.77 17.25
C MET A 41 -7.21 -20.29 17.23
N LEU A 42 -6.29 -20.87 18.01
CA LEU A 42 -6.11 -22.32 18.07
C LEU A 42 -7.37 -23.02 18.56
N ARG A 43 -8.09 -22.42 19.52
CA ARG A 43 -9.40 -22.92 19.98
C ARG A 43 -10.43 -22.92 18.85
N VAL A 44 -10.52 -21.83 18.10
CA VAL A 44 -11.46 -21.70 16.97
C VAL A 44 -11.09 -22.68 15.85
N TYR A 45 -9.81 -22.74 15.49
CA TYR A 45 -9.24 -23.68 14.54
C TYR A 45 -9.59 -25.14 14.90
N THR A 46 -9.35 -25.54 16.15
CA THR A 46 -9.63 -26.91 16.62
C THR A 46 -11.13 -27.24 16.48
N SER A 47 -11.99 -26.30 16.88
CA SER A 47 -13.44 -26.49 16.75
C SER A 47 -13.90 -26.57 15.29
N LEU A 48 -13.31 -25.78 14.40
CA LEU A 48 -13.62 -25.84 12.97
C LEU A 48 -13.13 -27.13 12.33
N LYS A 49 -11.92 -27.56 12.68
CA LYS A 49 -11.31 -28.81 12.22
C LYS A 49 -12.17 -30.02 12.57
N ASP A 50 -12.73 -30.04 13.79
CA ASP A 50 -13.60 -31.12 14.24
C ASP A 50 -14.96 -31.14 13.51
N ARG A 51 -15.50 -29.95 13.20
CA ARG A 51 -16.84 -29.79 12.59
C ARG A 51 -16.83 -30.01 11.08
N PHE A 52 -15.85 -29.46 10.38
CA PHE A 52 -15.74 -29.49 8.92
C PHE A 52 -14.55 -30.36 8.51
N ASP A 53 -13.39 -29.74 8.35
CA ASP A 53 -12.09 -30.34 8.08
C ASP A 53 -10.95 -29.35 8.42
N GLU A 54 -9.71 -29.83 8.29
CA GLU A 54 -8.50 -29.04 8.57
C GLU A 54 -8.29 -27.91 7.58
N GLU A 55 -8.58 -28.12 6.29
CA GLU A 55 -8.39 -27.10 5.26
C GLU A 55 -9.32 -25.91 5.46
N TYR A 56 -10.60 -26.13 5.74
CA TYR A 56 -11.56 -25.08 6.06
C TYR A 56 -11.12 -24.26 7.27
N ALA A 57 -10.63 -24.94 8.31
CA ALA A 57 -10.11 -24.30 9.51
C ALA A 57 -8.86 -23.45 9.22
N MET A 58 -7.95 -23.92 8.36
CA MET A 58 -6.77 -23.16 7.94
C MET A 58 -7.13 -21.96 7.07
N LEU A 59 -8.10 -22.09 6.17
CA LEU A 59 -8.56 -21.01 5.30
C LEU A 59 -9.19 -19.88 6.11
N PHE A 60 -9.89 -20.21 7.20
CA PHE A 60 -10.34 -19.22 8.17
C PHE A 60 -9.15 -18.46 8.80
N VAL A 61 -8.14 -19.18 9.29
CA VAL A 61 -6.93 -18.57 9.88
C VAL A 61 -6.23 -17.67 8.86
N PHE A 62 -6.08 -18.13 7.62
CA PHE A 62 -5.49 -17.39 6.52
C PHE A 62 -6.24 -16.07 6.26
N ASN A 63 -7.57 -16.12 6.14
CA ASN A 63 -8.38 -14.94 5.91
C ASN A 63 -8.25 -13.92 7.03
N MET A 64 -8.30 -14.39 8.28
CA MET A 64 -8.17 -13.51 9.43
C MET A 64 -6.78 -12.88 9.52
N GLN A 65 -5.71 -13.63 9.30
CA GLN A 65 -4.35 -13.09 9.29
C GLN A 65 -4.15 -12.07 8.15
N THR A 66 -4.65 -12.39 6.95
CA THR A 66 -4.67 -11.48 5.81
C THR A 66 -5.39 -10.17 6.15
N ALA A 67 -6.59 -10.27 6.74
CA ALA A 67 -7.37 -9.11 7.17
C ALA A 67 -6.59 -8.23 8.16
N MET A 68 -5.98 -8.86 9.16
CA MET A 68 -5.25 -8.16 10.22
C MET A 68 -4.04 -7.40 9.65
N GLU A 69 -3.23 -8.04 8.81
CA GLU A 69 -2.00 -7.43 8.30
C GLU A 69 -2.28 -6.43 7.16
N MET A 70 -3.29 -6.68 6.30
CA MET A 70 -3.76 -5.69 5.32
C MET A 70 -4.33 -4.43 6.01
N HIS A 71 -5.14 -4.63 7.06
CA HIS A 71 -5.72 -3.50 7.77
C HIS A 71 -4.65 -2.76 8.57
N ARG A 72 -3.69 -3.45 9.18
CA ARG A 72 -2.52 -2.83 9.83
C ARG A 72 -1.79 -1.86 8.91
N ALA A 73 -1.57 -2.24 7.64
CA ALA A 73 -0.71 -1.52 6.71
C ALA A 73 -1.20 -0.10 6.36
N TRP A 74 -2.51 0.16 6.25
CA TRP A 74 -3.05 1.49 5.94
C TRP A 74 -4.37 1.85 6.60
N ASN A 75 -4.94 0.96 7.41
CA ASN A 75 -6.32 1.02 7.87
C ASN A 75 -7.35 1.14 6.72
N MET A 76 -7.04 0.72 5.49
CA MET A 76 -8.03 0.77 4.41
C MET A 76 -9.10 -0.31 4.63
N THR A 77 -10.22 0.10 5.23
CA THR A 77 -11.32 -0.82 5.53
C THR A 77 -11.92 -1.37 4.24
N LEU A 78 -12.16 -0.49 3.27
CA LEU A 78 -12.82 -0.84 2.01
C LEU A 78 -12.04 -1.89 1.20
N LEU A 79 -10.73 -1.68 1.00
CA LEU A 79 -9.90 -2.60 0.21
C LEU A 79 -9.72 -3.95 0.92
N THR A 80 -9.56 -3.91 2.24
CA THR A 80 -9.48 -5.13 3.06
C THR A 80 -10.80 -5.91 2.95
N SER A 81 -11.95 -5.24 3.13
CA SER A 81 -13.27 -5.85 3.03
C SER A 81 -13.50 -6.51 1.67
N LYS A 82 -13.12 -5.84 0.56
CA LYS A 82 -13.23 -6.41 -0.79
C LYS A 82 -12.36 -7.65 -0.99
N THR A 83 -11.13 -7.61 -0.50
CA THR A 83 -10.20 -8.74 -0.61
C THR A 83 -10.71 -9.95 0.19
N LEU A 84 -11.19 -9.70 1.41
CA LEU A 84 -11.80 -10.74 2.24
C LEU A 84 -13.08 -11.30 1.63
N LYS A 85 -13.95 -10.45 1.06
CA LYS A 85 -15.16 -10.87 0.36
C LYS A 85 -14.81 -11.81 -0.78
N LYS A 86 -13.86 -11.41 -1.62
CA LYS A 86 -13.37 -12.24 -2.74
C LYS A 86 -12.84 -13.58 -2.23
N CYS A 87 -12.04 -13.60 -1.16
CA CYS A 87 -11.56 -14.86 -0.58
C CYS A 87 -12.70 -15.73 -0.05
N SER A 88 -13.61 -15.14 0.71
CA SER A 88 -14.69 -15.86 1.37
C SER A 88 -15.60 -16.51 0.33
N GLU A 89 -15.88 -15.81 -0.77
CA GLU A 89 -16.68 -16.31 -1.89
C GLU A 89 -15.98 -17.42 -2.66
N MET A 90 -14.71 -17.26 -3.03
CA MET A 90 -13.98 -18.27 -3.83
C MET A 90 -13.74 -19.57 -3.06
N VAL A 91 -13.56 -19.48 -1.75
CA VAL A 91 -13.26 -20.63 -0.90
C VAL A 91 -14.53 -21.20 -0.22
N GLY A 92 -15.67 -20.52 -0.35
CA GLY A 92 -16.93 -20.95 0.28
C GLY A 92 -16.91 -20.85 1.81
N LEU A 93 -16.16 -19.90 2.37
CA LEU A 93 -16.15 -19.63 3.81
C LEU A 93 -17.40 -18.84 4.22
N THR A 94 -18.07 -19.31 5.27
CA THR A 94 -19.17 -18.60 5.93
C THR A 94 -18.65 -17.75 7.09
N MET A 95 -18.11 -16.59 6.74
CA MET A 95 -17.50 -15.63 7.66
C MET A 95 -18.04 -14.23 7.38
N THR A 96 -18.34 -13.48 8.43
CA THR A 96 -18.67 -12.05 8.36
C THR A 96 -17.70 -11.26 9.25
N TRP A 97 -17.55 -9.97 8.97
CA TRP A 97 -16.59 -9.13 9.68
C TRP A 97 -17.10 -7.72 9.88
N GLU A 98 -16.65 -7.12 10.98
CA GLU A 98 -16.79 -5.70 11.27
C GLU A 98 -15.37 -5.13 11.38
N LEU A 99 -14.95 -4.44 10.32
CA LEU A 99 -13.59 -3.88 10.22
C LEU A 99 -13.59 -2.43 10.74
N GLY A 100 -13.45 -2.26 12.05
CA GLY A 100 -13.30 -0.95 12.67
C GLY A 100 -11.87 -0.42 12.63
N VAL A 101 -11.69 0.90 12.83
CA VAL A 101 -10.37 1.57 12.79
C VAL A 101 -9.43 1.10 13.92
N ILE A 102 -9.98 0.67 15.05
CA ILE A 102 -9.22 0.28 16.25
C ILE A 102 -9.32 -1.23 16.49
N LYS A 103 -10.46 -1.82 16.16
CA LYS A 103 -10.78 -3.22 16.42
C LYS A 103 -11.41 -3.85 15.20
N LEU A 104 -10.94 -5.05 14.87
CA LEU A 104 -11.60 -5.94 13.91
C LEU A 104 -12.39 -6.96 14.70
N LYS A 105 -13.64 -7.18 14.32
CA LYS A 105 -14.45 -8.29 14.82
C LYS A 105 -14.70 -9.25 13.67
N PHE A 106 -14.51 -10.52 13.95
CA PHE A 106 -14.73 -11.60 13.01
C PHE A 106 -15.79 -12.51 13.60
N PHE A 107 -16.87 -12.72 12.85
CA PHE A 107 -17.96 -13.61 13.19
C PHE A 107 -17.95 -14.79 12.22
N MET A 108 -18.25 -15.97 12.75
CA MET A 108 -18.21 -17.20 11.97
C MET A 108 -19.50 -17.98 12.13
N GLU A 109 -19.92 -18.69 11.06
CA GLU A 109 -21.06 -19.60 11.06
C GLU A 109 -22.29 -18.98 11.77
N ASP A 110 -22.70 -17.80 11.31
CA ASP A 110 -23.83 -17.03 11.87
C ASP A 110 -23.66 -16.57 13.34
N GLY A 111 -22.42 -16.49 13.84
CA GLY A 111 -22.08 -15.92 15.15
C GLY A 111 -21.69 -16.93 16.22
N ASP A 112 -21.48 -18.21 15.87
CA ASP A 112 -21.01 -19.24 16.79
C ASP A 112 -19.66 -18.89 17.47
N PHE A 113 -18.83 -18.12 16.77
CA PHE A 113 -17.57 -17.59 17.29
C PHE A 113 -17.44 -16.11 16.99
N GLU A 114 -16.98 -15.36 18.00
CA GLU A 114 -16.56 -13.97 17.86
C GLU A 114 -15.08 -13.85 18.24
N LEU A 115 -14.25 -13.38 17.31
CA LEU A 115 -12.86 -13.03 17.57
C LEU A 115 -12.67 -11.53 17.41
N GLN A 116 -12.06 -10.92 18.43
CA GLN A 116 -11.70 -9.51 18.41
C GLN A 116 -10.18 -9.35 18.28
N ARG A 117 -9.75 -8.45 17.40
CA ARG A 117 -8.34 -8.12 17.18
C ARG A 117 -8.15 -6.62 17.28
N LYS A 118 -7.20 -6.19 18.11
CA LYS A 118 -6.75 -4.79 18.10
C LYS A 118 -5.84 -4.59 16.89
N VAL A 119 -6.08 -3.54 16.13
CA VAL A 119 -5.24 -3.21 14.98
C VAL A 119 -4.07 -2.34 15.44
N PRO A 120 -2.81 -2.78 15.26
CA PRO A 120 -1.66 -1.90 15.39
C PRO A 120 -1.57 -0.96 14.18
N TYR A 121 -1.28 0.32 14.41
CA TYR A 121 -1.13 1.30 13.33
C TYR A 121 0.27 1.23 12.72
N ASP A 122 0.40 0.90 11.43
CA ASP A 122 1.72 0.89 10.78
C ASP A 122 1.64 1.14 9.26
N TYR A 123 2.39 2.11 8.72
CA TYR A 123 2.45 2.35 7.27
C TYR A 123 3.47 1.41 6.61
N ASP A 124 3.00 0.27 6.08
CA ASP A 124 3.89 -0.70 5.42
C ASP A 124 3.32 -1.18 4.08
N SER A 125 3.73 -0.50 3.01
CA SER A 125 3.27 -0.79 1.65
C SER A 125 3.85 -2.10 1.11
N GLU A 126 5.07 -2.49 1.52
CA GLU A 126 5.69 -3.75 1.09
C GLU A 126 4.94 -4.94 1.66
N PHE A 127 4.57 -4.90 2.94
CA PHE A 127 3.76 -5.95 3.54
C PHE A 127 2.43 -6.11 2.84
N GLN A 128 1.74 -5.02 2.60
CA GLN A 128 0.44 -5.12 1.96
C GLN A 128 0.53 -5.71 0.55
N ASP A 129 1.50 -5.27 -0.25
CA ASP A 129 1.74 -5.86 -1.57
C ASP A 129 1.98 -7.38 -1.44
N MET A 130 2.79 -7.79 -0.46
CA MET A 130 3.06 -9.21 -0.18
C MET A 130 1.79 -10.00 0.18
N PHE A 131 1.02 -9.53 1.15
CA PHE A 131 -0.19 -10.22 1.61
C PHE A 131 -1.25 -10.28 0.51
N MET A 132 -1.37 -9.24 -0.31
CA MET A 132 -2.24 -9.23 -1.50
C MET A 132 -1.80 -10.24 -2.55
N ARG A 133 -0.49 -10.38 -2.79
CA ARG A 133 0.06 -11.37 -3.72
C ARG A 133 -0.11 -12.80 -3.21
N ILE A 134 0.16 -13.06 -1.93
CA ILE A 134 -0.05 -14.37 -1.32
C ILE A 134 -1.53 -14.76 -1.44
N ALA A 135 -2.42 -13.83 -1.12
CA ALA A 135 -3.85 -13.97 -1.32
C ALA A 135 -4.19 -14.29 -2.78
N SER A 136 -3.70 -13.51 -3.75
CA SER A 136 -3.92 -13.75 -5.18
C SER A 136 -3.40 -15.13 -5.63
N ALA A 137 -2.21 -15.53 -5.18
CA ALA A 137 -1.62 -16.83 -5.51
C ALA A 137 -2.44 -18.00 -4.93
N LEU A 138 -2.96 -17.88 -3.71
CA LEU A 138 -3.90 -18.86 -3.14
C LEU A 138 -5.20 -18.93 -3.96
N TYR A 139 -5.75 -17.76 -4.33
CA TYR A 139 -7.01 -17.66 -5.09
C TYR A 139 -6.91 -18.26 -6.48
N ASN A 140 -5.77 -18.08 -7.13
CA ASN A 140 -5.50 -18.63 -8.45
C ASN A 140 -5.11 -20.13 -8.40
N GLY A 141 -5.11 -20.75 -7.21
CA GLY A 141 -4.74 -22.15 -7.02
C GLY A 141 -3.24 -22.44 -7.15
N HIS A 142 -2.41 -21.39 -7.16
CA HIS A 142 -0.96 -21.52 -7.29
C HIS A 142 -0.31 -21.98 -5.98
N LEU A 143 -0.92 -21.67 -4.83
CA LEU A 143 -0.50 -22.10 -3.50
C LEU A 143 -1.60 -22.93 -2.82
N THR A 144 -1.19 -23.89 -2.00
CA THR A 144 -2.07 -24.50 -0.99
C THR A 144 -2.23 -23.55 0.21
N VAL A 145 -3.28 -23.76 1.02
CA VAL A 145 -3.47 -22.95 2.24
C VAL A 145 -2.32 -23.09 3.24
N HIS A 146 -1.69 -24.27 3.33
CA HIS A 146 -0.55 -24.48 4.22
C HIS A 146 0.67 -23.69 3.76
N GLU A 147 0.99 -23.72 2.47
CA GLU A 147 2.06 -22.91 1.88
C GLU A 147 1.76 -21.42 2.08
N ALA A 148 0.53 -20.98 1.79
CA ALA A 148 0.14 -19.58 1.95
C ALA A 148 0.28 -19.07 3.41
N LEU A 149 -0.11 -19.88 4.41
CA LEU A 149 0.06 -19.54 5.83
C LEU A 149 1.52 -19.49 6.26
N LEU A 150 2.35 -20.45 5.80
CA LEU A 150 3.79 -20.40 6.03
C LEU A 150 4.39 -19.13 5.43
N PHE A 151 4.02 -18.78 4.21
CA PHE A 151 4.43 -17.55 3.54
C PHE A 151 4.03 -16.29 4.33
N GLN A 152 2.85 -16.28 4.95
CA GLN A 152 2.43 -15.17 5.81
C GLN A 152 3.31 -15.04 7.06
N GLU A 153 3.65 -16.14 7.73
CA GLU A 153 4.55 -16.13 8.88
C GLU A 153 5.97 -15.66 8.49
N GLU A 154 6.47 -16.13 7.36
CA GLU A 154 7.80 -15.77 6.86
C GLU A 154 7.87 -14.32 6.38
N ALA A 155 6.83 -13.85 5.69
CA ALA A 155 6.69 -12.45 5.34
C ALA A 155 6.73 -11.62 6.61
N LYS A 156 5.93 -11.97 7.63
CA LYS A 156 5.87 -11.26 8.92
C LYS A 156 7.22 -11.17 9.63
N GLN A 157 8.04 -12.22 9.50
CA GLN A 157 9.42 -12.27 10.01
C GLN A 157 10.41 -11.43 9.17
N GLY A 158 9.99 -10.91 8.03
CA GLY A 158 10.83 -10.13 7.12
C GLY A 158 11.80 -10.97 6.29
N LYS A 159 11.60 -12.29 6.22
CA LYS A 159 12.46 -13.19 5.41
C LYS A 159 12.38 -12.85 3.92
N HIS A 160 11.20 -12.40 3.49
CA HIS A 160 10.87 -12.04 2.12
C HIS A 160 11.11 -10.56 1.81
N THR A 161 11.83 -9.84 2.68
CA THR A 161 12.10 -8.40 2.57
C THR A 161 13.57 -8.16 2.22
N ALA A 162 13.86 -7.17 1.37
CA ALA A 162 15.25 -6.81 1.06
C ALA A 162 15.95 -6.26 2.31
N LYS A 163 17.25 -6.58 2.51
CA LYS A 163 18.05 -6.06 3.64
C LYS A 163 18.04 -4.53 3.71
N THR A 164 18.03 -3.87 2.57
CA THR A 164 18.00 -2.41 2.46
C THR A 164 16.63 -1.84 2.83
N GLY A 165 15.54 -2.54 2.51
CA GLY A 165 14.18 -2.23 3.01
C GLY A 165 14.07 -2.41 4.52
N LEU A 166 14.61 -3.52 5.05
CA LEU A 166 14.71 -3.75 6.50
C LEU A 166 15.51 -2.65 7.21
N PHE A 167 16.62 -2.20 6.62
CA PHE A 167 17.42 -1.12 7.18
C PHE A 167 16.63 0.20 7.29
N ILE A 168 15.89 0.59 6.25
CA ILE A 168 15.06 1.80 6.26
C ILE A 168 13.88 1.67 7.23
N ARG A 169 13.34 0.46 7.35
CA ARG A 169 12.19 0.14 8.19
C ARG A 169 12.48 0.27 9.67
N ASP A 170 13.67 -0.15 10.09
CA ASP A 170 14.08 -0.15 11.50
C ASP A 170 15.13 0.94 11.81
N TYR A 171 15.41 1.12 13.09
CA TYR A 171 16.52 1.97 13.51
C TYR A 171 17.85 1.24 13.28
N PRO A 172 18.89 1.89 12.72
CA PRO A 172 19.04 3.34 12.60
C PRO A 172 18.60 3.96 11.27
N GLY A 173 18.10 3.22 10.28
CA GLY A 173 17.78 3.78 8.96
C GLY A 173 16.73 4.89 9.02
N ARG A 174 15.74 4.78 9.91
CA ARG A 174 14.78 5.88 10.19
C ARG A 174 15.45 7.19 10.58
N LEU A 175 16.57 7.17 11.31
CA LEU A 175 17.31 8.38 11.68
C LEU A 175 17.92 9.10 10.48
N ILE A 176 17.96 8.47 9.30
CA ILE A 176 18.38 9.10 8.05
C ILE A 176 17.15 9.67 7.32
N VAL A 177 16.04 8.93 7.30
CA VAL A 177 14.85 9.31 6.56
C VAL A 177 14.13 10.51 7.21
N LEU A 178 13.96 10.52 8.53
CA LEU A 178 13.24 11.60 9.23
C LEU A 178 13.88 12.99 9.00
N PRO A 179 15.20 13.19 9.19
CA PRO A 179 15.85 14.46 8.88
C PRO A 179 15.73 14.86 7.42
N ALA A 180 15.95 13.90 6.50
CA ALA A 180 15.89 14.14 5.07
C ALA A 180 14.48 14.64 4.67
N MET A 181 13.45 13.94 5.14
CA MET A 181 12.07 14.32 4.91
C MET A 181 11.71 15.68 5.53
N SER A 182 12.11 15.91 6.78
CA SER A 182 11.85 17.18 7.48
C SER A 182 12.45 18.37 6.73
N SER A 183 13.71 18.21 6.29
CA SER A 183 14.44 19.20 5.52
C SER A 183 13.80 19.47 4.16
N THR A 184 13.50 18.43 3.39
CA THR A 184 12.95 18.59 2.04
C THR A 184 11.55 19.14 2.07
N CYS A 185 10.71 18.69 3.02
CA CYS A 185 9.33 19.17 3.17
C CYS A 185 9.27 20.65 3.57
N ALA A 186 10.14 21.09 4.49
CA ALA A 186 10.24 22.50 4.89
C ALA A 186 10.40 23.43 3.68
N VAL A 187 11.23 23.03 2.71
CA VAL A 187 11.49 23.82 1.50
C VAL A 187 10.39 23.62 0.45
N ILE A 188 10.13 22.38 0.02
CA ILE A 188 9.31 22.11 -1.17
C ILE A 188 7.81 22.38 -0.95
N PHE A 189 7.30 22.16 0.27
CA PHE A 189 5.87 22.33 0.58
C PHE A 189 5.58 23.60 1.39
N PHE A 190 6.56 24.09 2.16
CA PHE A 190 6.36 25.22 3.07
C PHE A 190 7.22 26.45 2.73
N GLY A 191 7.94 26.44 1.61
CA GLY A 191 8.66 27.61 1.09
C GLY A 191 9.76 28.11 2.02
N GLY A 192 10.33 27.24 2.85
CA GLY A 192 11.50 27.56 3.68
C GLY A 192 12.77 27.69 2.84
N THR A 193 13.75 28.42 3.37
CA THR A 193 15.10 28.54 2.82
C THR A 193 15.99 27.36 3.24
N GLU A 194 17.20 27.32 2.72
CA GLU A 194 18.22 26.33 3.09
C GLU A 194 18.53 26.33 4.60
N LYS A 195 18.41 27.50 5.27
CA LYS A 195 18.59 27.60 6.71
C LYS A 195 17.46 26.91 7.48
N GLU A 196 16.20 27.15 7.10
CA GLU A 196 15.07 26.41 7.69
C GLU A 196 15.17 24.92 7.42
N ALA A 197 15.63 24.53 6.22
CA ALA A 197 15.86 23.13 5.88
C ALA A 197 16.85 22.46 6.85
N GLY A 198 17.97 23.12 7.15
CA GLY A 198 18.96 22.64 8.12
C GLY A 198 18.41 22.51 9.54
N VAL A 199 17.63 23.50 10.00
CA VAL A 199 16.99 23.44 11.34
C VAL A 199 15.93 22.34 11.38
N ALA A 200 15.11 22.20 10.34
CA ALA A 200 14.13 21.12 10.23
C ALA A 200 14.80 19.73 10.19
N ALA A 201 15.95 19.59 9.52
CA ALA A 201 16.73 18.36 9.54
C ALA A 201 17.20 18.01 10.97
N LEU A 202 17.70 19.01 11.70
CA LEU A 202 18.10 18.83 13.09
C LEU A 202 16.92 18.44 13.97
N CYS A 203 15.77 19.12 13.85
CA CYS A 203 14.56 18.74 14.56
C CYS A 203 14.16 17.30 14.21
N GLY A 204 14.16 16.91 12.92
CA GLY A 204 13.89 15.56 12.46
C GLY A 204 14.83 14.50 13.03
N LEU A 205 16.10 14.83 13.24
CA LEU A 205 17.08 13.94 13.85
C LEU A 205 16.76 13.72 15.32
N VAL A 206 16.49 14.80 16.05
CA VAL A 206 16.17 14.73 17.48
C VAL A 206 14.84 14.00 17.71
N THR A 207 13.81 14.27 16.89
CA THR A 207 12.52 13.57 16.98
C THR A 207 12.67 12.08 16.67
N GLY A 208 13.50 11.71 15.69
CA GLY A 208 13.84 10.31 15.43
C GLY A 208 14.57 9.63 16.59
N LEU A 209 15.47 10.33 17.28
CA LEU A 209 16.13 9.79 18.48
C LEU A 209 15.14 9.59 19.65
N ILE A 210 14.18 10.51 19.80
CA ILE A 210 13.10 10.40 20.80
C ILE A 210 12.20 9.21 20.48
N GLU A 211 11.76 9.07 19.23
CA GLU A 211 10.94 7.95 18.78
C GLU A 211 11.69 6.63 19.01
N TYR A 212 12.97 6.55 18.65
CA TYR A 212 13.81 5.39 18.93
C TYR A 212 13.86 5.01 20.41
N GLY A 213 14.07 6.01 21.28
CA GLY A 213 14.15 5.81 22.72
C GLY A 213 12.83 5.33 23.30
N LEU A 214 11.72 5.97 22.94
CA LEU A 214 10.39 5.62 23.45
C LEU A 214 9.88 4.28 22.91
N LEU A 215 10.17 3.94 21.66
CA LEU A 215 9.83 2.63 21.10
C LEU A 215 10.57 1.48 21.80
N ARG A 216 11.82 1.72 22.26
CA ARG A 216 12.56 0.73 23.06
C ARG A 216 11.99 0.53 24.46
N VAL A 217 11.41 1.56 25.06
CA VAL A 217 10.70 1.44 26.35
C VAL A 217 9.42 0.63 26.14
N GLY A 218 8.70 0.87 25.04
CA GLY A 218 7.49 0.14 24.68
C GLY A 218 6.29 0.45 25.60
N GLY A 219 5.21 -0.31 25.42
CA GLY A 219 3.99 -0.17 26.23
C GLY A 219 3.28 1.18 26.01
N GLU A 220 2.82 1.79 27.10
CA GLU A 220 2.10 3.07 27.05
C GLU A 220 3.00 4.27 26.71
N ALA A 221 4.33 4.11 26.80
CA ALA A 221 5.29 5.16 26.48
C ALA A 221 5.19 5.62 25.01
N THR A 222 4.65 4.80 24.12
CA THR A 222 4.42 5.19 22.72
C THR A 222 3.39 6.31 22.60
N LEU A 223 2.51 6.50 23.59
CA LEU A 223 1.57 7.63 23.64
C LEU A 223 2.29 8.97 23.88
N LEU A 224 3.49 8.93 24.46
CA LEU A 224 4.28 10.14 24.73
C LEU A 224 5.08 10.61 23.50
N ILE A 225 5.16 9.80 22.43
CA ILE A 225 5.93 10.14 21.23
C ILE A 225 5.42 11.46 20.63
N ASP A 226 4.11 11.55 20.36
CA ASP A 226 3.52 12.76 19.77
C ASP A 226 3.74 13.99 20.68
N LEU A 227 3.68 13.80 22.00
CA LEU A 227 3.90 14.89 22.95
C LEU A 227 5.35 15.39 22.94
N ALA A 228 6.30 14.48 23.01
CA ALA A 228 7.73 14.80 23.05
C ALA A 228 8.22 15.36 21.72
N VAL A 229 7.76 14.80 20.60
CA VAL A 229 8.09 15.26 19.25
C VAL A 229 7.60 16.69 19.03
N GLY A 230 6.34 16.99 19.37
CA GLY A 230 5.81 18.35 19.29
C GLY A 230 6.62 19.32 20.13
N LEU A 231 6.81 19.02 21.42
CA LEU A 231 7.56 19.86 22.36
C LEU A 231 8.95 20.20 21.87
N VAL A 232 9.71 19.20 21.43
CA VAL A 232 11.11 19.40 21.03
C VAL A 232 11.22 20.14 19.71
N THR A 233 10.32 19.89 18.76
CA THR A 233 10.24 20.66 17.50
C THR A 233 10.01 22.14 17.78
N GLY A 234 9.04 22.44 18.65
CA GLY A 234 8.72 23.79 19.08
C GLY A 234 9.90 24.48 19.75
N PHE A 235 10.51 23.79 20.72
CA PHE A 235 11.62 24.31 21.50
C PHE A 235 12.86 24.61 20.63
N ILE A 236 13.30 23.65 19.81
CA ILE A 236 14.50 23.82 18.97
C ILE A 236 14.29 24.92 17.95
N GLY A 237 13.19 24.89 17.18
CA GLY A 237 12.94 25.92 16.16
C GLY A 237 12.90 27.32 16.75
N SER A 238 12.25 27.49 17.91
CA SER A 238 12.18 28.77 18.61
C SER A 238 13.51 29.24 19.21
N LEU A 239 14.40 28.33 19.61
CA LEU A 239 15.76 28.70 20.02
C LEU A 239 16.57 29.28 18.86
N PHE A 240 16.51 28.66 17.67
CA PHE A 240 17.16 29.20 16.48
C PHE A 240 16.59 30.57 16.10
N TYR A 241 15.27 30.72 16.13
CA TYR A 241 14.64 32.02 15.89
C TYR A 241 15.13 33.09 16.89
N ARG A 242 15.24 32.75 18.17
CA ARG A 242 15.65 33.68 19.24
C ARG A 242 17.12 34.08 19.14
N PHE A 243 18.01 33.13 18.88
CA PHE A 243 19.47 33.34 19.01
C PHE A 243 20.19 33.62 17.69
N ASP A 244 19.63 33.21 16.55
CA ASP A 244 20.26 33.40 15.23
C ASP A 244 19.51 34.41 14.34
N GLY A 245 18.86 35.39 14.98
CA GLY A 245 18.51 36.66 14.33
C GLY A 245 17.08 36.83 13.79
N GLN A 246 16.08 36.08 14.30
CA GLN A 246 14.65 36.24 13.94
C GLN A 246 14.32 36.13 12.43
N GLN A 247 15.23 35.58 11.63
CA GLN A 247 15.08 35.43 10.17
C GLN A 247 14.37 34.13 9.76
N TYR A 248 14.00 33.29 10.72
CA TYR A 248 13.47 31.95 10.44
C TYR A 248 11.96 31.96 10.27
N CYS A 249 11.48 31.26 9.23
CA CYS A 249 10.08 30.86 9.11
C CYS A 249 9.81 29.63 10.01
N LEU A 250 9.39 29.88 11.26
CA LEU A 250 9.07 28.82 12.23
C LEU A 250 7.98 27.89 11.72
N SER A 251 6.99 28.43 10.98
CA SER A 251 5.93 27.60 10.41
C SER A 251 6.49 26.57 9.42
N SER A 252 7.43 26.92 8.55
CA SER A 252 8.09 25.97 7.65
C SER A 252 8.85 24.89 8.41
N ILE A 253 9.61 25.25 9.45
CA ILE A 253 10.37 24.30 10.28
C ILE A 253 9.42 23.32 10.99
N PHE A 254 8.37 23.84 11.64
CA PHE A 254 7.44 23.03 12.41
C PHE A 254 6.67 22.09 11.48
N MET A 255 6.12 22.63 10.39
CA MET A 255 5.32 21.86 9.45
C MET A 255 6.17 20.83 8.71
N GLY A 256 7.40 21.16 8.32
CA GLY A 256 8.35 20.23 7.71
C GLY A 256 8.70 19.07 8.65
N THR A 257 9.05 19.37 9.90
CA THR A 257 9.42 18.35 10.90
C THR A 257 8.25 17.45 11.27
N LEU A 258 7.08 18.05 11.53
CA LEU A 258 5.89 17.32 11.97
C LEU A 258 5.20 16.58 10.82
N TYR A 259 5.56 16.85 9.57
CA TYR A 259 4.98 16.21 8.39
C TYR A 259 5.00 14.69 8.48
N TRP A 260 6.12 14.10 8.94
CA TRP A 260 6.25 12.65 9.20
C TRP A 260 5.14 12.09 10.10
N PHE A 261 4.70 12.89 11.07
CA PHE A 261 3.70 12.53 12.07
C PHE A 261 2.28 12.96 11.67
N PHE A 262 2.12 13.69 10.56
CA PHE A 262 0.81 14.05 10.05
C PHE A 262 0.21 12.88 9.28
N TYR A 263 -0.92 12.39 9.76
CA TYR A 263 -1.66 11.28 9.15
C TYR A 263 -2.55 11.76 7.99
N GLY A 264 -2.02 12.61 7.11
CA GLY A 264 -2.77 13.25 6.02
C GLY A 264 -3.47 12.23 5.10
N THR A 265 -2.78 11.17 4.69
CA THR A 265 -3.39 10.09 3.88
C THR A 265 -4.60 9.47 4.57
N ALA A 266 -4.53 9.23 5.88
CA ALA A 266 -5.64 8.66 6.63
C ALA A 266 -6.86 9.62 6.65
N PHE A 267 -6.64 10.94 6.60
CA PHE A 267 -7.72 11.91 6.45
C PHE A 267 -8.46 11.75 5.13
N VAL A 268 -7.74 11.70 4.00
CA VAL A 268 -8.37 11.55 2.67
C VAL A 268 -8.99 10.18 2.49
N VAL A 269 -8.35 9.10 2.97
CA VAL A 269 -8.98 7.77 2.93
C VAL A 269 -10.25 7.75 3.78
N GLY A 270 -10.28 8.43 4.93
CA GLY A 270 -11.50 8.57 5.74
C GLY A 270 -12.63 9.25 4.97
N LEU A 271 -12.33 10.28 4.18
CA LEU A 271 -13.33 10.92 3.30
C LEU A 271 -13.78 10.01 2.16
N VAL A 272 -12.85 9.28 1.53
CA VAL A 272 -13.20 8.28 0.49
C VAL A 272 -14.13 7.21 1.08
N GLU A 273 -13.88 6.74 2.30
CA GLU A 273 -14.75 5.80 3.00
C GLU A 273 -16.13 6.39 3.27
N ILE A 274 -16.22 7.64 3.75
CA ILE A 274 -17.50 8.34 3.94
C ILE A 274 -18.26 8.45 2.62
N LEU A 275 -17.59 8.85 1.53
CA LEU A 275 -18.19 8.96 0.20
C LEU A 275 -18.61 7.60 -0.38
N ALA A 276 -17.94 6.52 0.01
CA ALA A 276 -18.26 5.15 -0.37
C ALA A 276 -19.36 4.50 0.51
N GLY A 277 -19.90 5.22 1.50
CA GLY A 277 -20.97 4.74 2.38
C GLY A 277 -20.51 4.14 3.72
N GLU A 278 -19.20 4.11 3.98
CA GLU A 278 -18.57 3.58 5.20
C GLU A 278 -18.41 4.70 6.26
N LEU A 279 -19.54 5.22 6.77
CA LEU A 279 -19.57 6.42 7.61
C LEU A 279 -18.80 6.25 8.94
N GLU A 280 -19.01 5.16 9.66
CA GLU A 280 -18.44 4.96 11.01
C GLU A 280 -16.91 4.92 10.98
N THR A 281 -16.34 4.17 10.04
CA THR A 281 -14.90 3.98 9.91
C THR A 281 -14.23 5.26 9.42
N GLY A 282 -14.82 5.91 8.42
CA GLY A 282 -14.32 7.17 7.89
C GLY A 282 -14.34 8.31 8.93
N VAL A 283 -15.44 8.47 9.69
CA VAL A 283 -15.56 9.50 10.75
C VAL A 283 -14.58 9.21 11.90
N THR A 284 -14.47 7.96 12.32
CA THR A 284 -13.53 7.57 13.40
C THR A 284 -12.10 7.92 13.01
N ARG A 285 -11.69 7.64 11.77
CA ARG A 285 -10.36 7.98 11.25
C ARG A 285 -10.15 9.48 11.18
N PHE A 286 -11.14 10.21 10.65
CA PHE A 286 -11.12 11.67 10.58
C PHE A 286 -10.87 12.30 11.96
N MET A 287 -11.61 11.86 12.98
CA MET A 287 -11.45 12.36 14.35
C MET A 287 -10.09 11.99 14.94
N ALA A 288 -9.66 10.73 14.80
CA ALA A 288 -8.39 10.26 15.36
C ALA A 288 -7.19 11.05 14.82
N VAL A 289 -7.14 11.28 13.51
CA VAL A 289 -6.08 12.08 12.86
C VAL A 289 -6.11 13.53 13.30
N SER A 290 -7.30 14.12 13.38
CA SER A 290 -7.47 15.52 13.79
C SER A 290 -6.99 15.75 15.21
N ILE A 291 -7.35 14.87 16.16
CA ILE A 291 -6.94 14.95 17.56
C ILE A 291 -5.43 14.75 17.71
N LYS A 292 -4.84 13.75 17.05
CA LYS A 292 -3.37 13.54 17.09
C LYS A 292 -2.61 14.77 16.58
N THR A 293 -3.07 15.34 15.47
CA THR A 293 -2.47 16.55 14.90
C THR A 293 -2.60 17.74 15.84
N PHE A 294 -3.76 17.89 16.51
CA PHE A 294 -3.96 18.92 17.53
C PHE A 294 -2.96 18.78 18.68
N VAL A 295 -2.78 17.56 19.21
CA VAL A 295 -1.82 17.27 20.29
C VAL A 295 -0.39 17.67 19.88
N LEU A 296 0.05 17.31 18.68
CA LEU A 296 1.35 17.72 18.13
C LEU A 296 1.50 19.25 18.08
N CYS A 297 0.48 19.96 17.59
CA CYS A 297 0.49 21.42 17.46
C CYS A 297 0.52 22.12 18.82
N VAL A 298 -0.31 21.67 19.79
CA VAL A 298 -0.32 22.20 21.16
C VAL A 298 1.04 22.05 21.81
N MET A 299 1.66 20.88 21.67
CA MET A 299 2.97 20.62 22.27
C MET A 299 4.08 21.41 21.57
N ALA A 300 3.99 21.63 20.26
CA ALA A 300 4.91 22.55 19.56
C ALA A 300 4.77 23.99 20.07
N CYS A 301 3.54 24.48 20.26
CA CYS A 301 3.31 25.80 20.88
C CYS A 301 3.85 25.85 22.32
N PHE A 302 3.68 24.79 23.10
CA PHE A 302 4.24 24.69 24.44
C PHE A 302 5.77 24.70 24.43
N GLY A 303 6.41 23.98 23.50
CA GLY A 303 7.86 24.03 23.28
C GLY A 303 8.34 25.45 22.96
N MET A 304 7.59 26.18 22.12
CA MET A 304 7.86 27.59 21.82
C MET A 304 7.75 28.47 23.07
N MET A 305 6.73 28.29 23.92
CA MET A 305 6.61 28.99 25.21
C MET A 305 7.82 28.81 26.14
N LEU A 306 8.48 27.67 26.08
CA LEU A 306 9.68 27.41 26.88
C LEU A 306 10.93 28.15 26.34
N ALA A 307 10.95 28.46 25.04
CA ALA A 307 12.10 29.08 24.38
C ALA A 307 11.98 30.60 24.25
N VAL A 308 10.77 31.13 24.07
CA VAL A 308 10.50 32.57 23.84
C VAL A 308 9.44 33.12 24.80
N PRO A 309 9.56 34.41 25.22
CA PRO A 309 8.66 34.99 26.22
C PRO A 309 7.24 35.26 25.69
N ASN A 310 7.09 35.60 24.40
CA ASN A 310 5.79 35.87 23.78
C ASN A 310 5.63 35.03 22.49
N PRO A 311 5.05 33.82 22.57
CA PRO A 311 4.91 32.92 21.43
C PRO A 311 4.04 33.48 20.30
N ALA A 312 2.97 34.20 20.67
CA ALA A 312 2.00 34.71 19.69
C ALA A 312 2.62 35.80 18.81
N GLU A 313 3.33 36.75 19.43
CA GLU A 313 4.05 37.81 18.74
C GLU A 313 5.16 37.24 17.84
N VAL A 314 5.91 36.24 18.33
CA VAL A 314 6.93 35.55 17.54
C VAL A 314 6.33 34.81 16.34
N TRP A 315 5.19 34.14 16.53
CA TRP A 315 4.48 33.42 15.47
C TRP A 315 3.89 34.35 14.40
N GLU A 316 3.47 35.55 14.78
CA GLU A 316 3.06 36.58 13.84
C GLU A 316 4.28 37.18 13.11
N ALA A 317 5.32 37.56 13.85
CA ALA A 317 6.52 38.18 13.29
C ALA A 317 7.26 37.29 12.29
N GLN A 318 7.31 35.97 12.51
CA GLN A 318 7.94 35.02 11.57
C GLN A 318 7.22 34.93 10.22
N SER A 319 5.95 35.33 10.12
CA SER A 319 5.19 35.25 8.86
C SER A 319 5.82 36.07 7.74
N ALA A 320 6.49 37.19 8.07
CA ALA A 320 7.22 38.03 7.13
C ALA A 320 8.43 37.33 6.49
N ASN A 321 8.94 36.27 7.12
CA ASN A 321 10.08 35.48 6.63
C ASN A 321 9.66 34.23 5.86
N CYS A 322 8.36 33.92 5.81
CA CYS A 322 7.86 32.72 5.16
C CYS A 322 7.60 32.94 3.67
N ALA A 323 7.68 31.86 2.88
CA ALA A 323 7.43 31.87 1.44
C ALA A 323 8.30 32.88 0.65
N THR A 324 9.52 33.11 1.11
CA THR A 324 10.49 34.00 0.44
C THR A 324 11.02 33.42 -0.87
N ILE A 325 10.93 32.09 -1.04
CA ILE A 325 11.36 31.40 -2.25
C ILE A 325 10.16 31.14 -3.16
N ASP A 326 10.22 31.69 -4.37
CA ASP A 326 9.32 31.29 -5.44
C ASP A 326 9.84 30.01 -6.12
N LEU A 327 9.32 28.87 -5.66
CA LEU A 327 9.67 27.55 -6.20
C LEU A 327 9.40 27.44 -7.71
N SER A 328 8.50 28.24 -8.27
CA SER A 328 8.17 28.20 -9.70
C SER A 328 9.30 28.70 -10.60
N ALA A 329 10.18 29.55 -10.06
CA ALA A 329 11.32 30.12 -10.77
C ALA A 329 12.54 29.19 -10.80
N HIS A 330 12.53 28.09 -10.05
CA HIS A 330 13.72 27.28 -9.81
C HIS A 330 13.67 25.90 -10.46
N TRP A 331 14.67 25.57 -11.27
CA TRP A 331 14.79 24.26 -11.92
C TRP A 331 15.01 23.12 -10.93
N TRP A 332 15.63 23.41 -9.77
CA TRP A 332 15.95 22.42 -8.74
C TRP A 332 14.71 21.96 -7.95
N ARG A 333 13.53 22.57 -8.18
CA ARG A 333 12.24 22.15 -7.60
C ARG A 333 11.96 20.67 -7.84
N VAL A 334 12.16 20.18 -9.07
CA VAL A 334 11.87 18.78 -9.44
C VAL A 334 12.86 17.82 -8.77
N PRO A 335 14.20 18.02 -8.84
CA PRO A 335 15.15 17.23 -8.06
C PRO A 335 14.86 17.21 -6.55
N LEU A 336 14.52 18.36 -5.96
CA LEU A 336 14.18 18.45 -4.54
C LEU A 336 12.88 17.70 -4.21
N TYR A 337 11.87 17.81 -5.06
CA TYR A 337 10.63 17.04 -4.92
C TYR A 337 10.93 15.53 -4.97
N LEU A 338 11.74 15.07 -5.93
CA LEU A 338 12.13 13.65 -6.02
C LEU A 338 12.94 13.19 -4.80
N ALA A 339 13.79 14.04 -4.22
CA ALA A 339 14.48 13.75 -2.97
C ALA A 339 13.49 13.60 -1.80
N CYS A 340 12.49 14.49 -1.72
CA CYS A 340 11.40 14.37 -0.76
C CYS A 340 10.59 13.09 -0.96
N SER A 341 10.25 12.76 -2.20
CA SER A 341 9.51 11.55 -2.58
C SER A 341 10.27 10.29 -2.23
N THR A 342 11.60 10.29 -2.38
CA THR A 342 12.46 9.19 -1.94
C THR A 342 12.36 8.95 -0.42
N ALA A 343 12.33 10.03 0.37
CA ALA A 343 12.16 9.92 1.82
C ALA A 343 10.76 9.41 2.21
N VAL A 344 9.71 9.87 1.51
CA VAL A 344 8.33 9.37 1.70
C VAL A 344 8.20 7.90 1.33
N LEU A 345 8.82 7.45 0.23
CA LEU A 345 8.86 6.03 -0.12
C LEU A 345 9.56 5.21 0.96
N GLY A 346 10.60 5.78 1.60
CA GLY A 346 11.22 5.18 2.78
C GLY A 346 10.27 5.08 3.98
N GLN A 347 9.46 6.11 4.25
CA GLN A 347 8.44 6.08 5.30
C GLN A 347 7.41 4.96 5.08
N TYR A 348 6.93 4.82 3.84
CA TYR A 348 6.00 3.76 3.44
C TYR A 348 6.67 2.40 3.26
N ARG A 349 7.98 2.30 3.54
CA ARG A 349 8.79 1.08 3.44
C ARG A 349 8.67 0.44 2.05
N PHE A 350 8.60 1.28 1.03
CA PHE A 350 8.57 0.80 -0.35
C PHE A 350 9.90 0.09 -0.66
N ARG A 351 9.89 -0.87 -1.58
CA ARG A 351 11.14 -1.56 -1.95
C ARG A 351 12.05 -0.62 -2.72
N LEU A 352 13.30 -0.48 -2.29
CA LEU A 352 14.29 0.43 -2.92
C LEU A 352 14.49 0.17 -4.42
N GLU A 353 14.57 -1.09 -4.82
CA GLU A 353 14.66 -1.49 -6.24
C GLU A 353 13.45 -1.02 -7.08
N GLN A 354 12.30 -0.76 -6.43
CA GLN A 354 11.06 -0.32 -7.06
C GLN A 354 10.81 1.17 -6.87
N PHE A 355 11.68 1.91 -6.17
CA PHE A 355 11.48 3.35 -5.90
C PHE A 355 11.16 4.14 -7.16
N TRP A 356 11.81 3.83 -8.28
CA TRP A 356 11.56 4.48 -9.55
C TRP A 356 10.07 4.45 -9.95
N ARG A 357 9.32 3.39 -9.61
CA ARG A 357 7.89 3.29 -9.87
C ARG A 357 7.08 4.28 -9.04
N GLY A 358 7.34 4.31 -7.74
CA GLY A 358 6.70 5.25 -6.82
C GLY A 358 7.04 6.70 -7.18
N LEU A 359 8.30 6.97 -7.51
CA LEU A 359 8.77 8.29 -7.93
C LEU A 359 8.08 8.78 -9.21
N LEU A 360 7.86 7.91 -10.20
CA LEU A 360 7.13 8.28 -11.41
C LEU A 360 5.67 8.65 -11.11
N VAL A 361 5.00 7.87 -10.26
CA VAL A 361 3.60 8.14 -9.86
C VAL A 361 3.51 9.47 -9.09
N GLN A 362 4.39 9.67 -8.11
CA GLN A 362 4.49 10.90 -7.32
C GLN A 362 4.76 12.12 -8.21
N LEU A 363 5.75 12.02 -9.11
CA LEU A 363 6.11 13.09 -10.03
C LEU A 363 4.97 13.44 -10.99
N ALA A 364 4.28 12.44 -11.55
CA ALA A 364 3.16 12.68 -12.45
C ALA A 364 2.02 13.43 -11.76
N GLY A 365 1.68 13.05 -10.52
CA GLY A 365 0.68 13.74 -9.72
C GLY A 365 1.07 15.18 -9.40
N TYR A 366 2.28 15.37 -8.87
CA TYR A 366 2.78 16.68 -8.48
C TYR A 366 2.94 17.63 -9.65
N GLU A 367 3.51 17.18 -10.76
CA GLU A 367 3.72 18.05 -11.93
C GLU A 367 2.38 18.43 -12.57
N THR A 368 1.43 17.50 -12.63
CA THR A 368 0.08 17.81 -13.13
C THR A 368 -0.61 18.85 -12.23
N GLN A 369 -0.57 18.64 -10.90
CA GLN A 369 -1.13 19.59 -9.94
C GLN A 369 -0.47 20.97 -10.07
N PHE A 370 0.86 21.01 -10.18
CA PHE A 370 1.64 22.24 -10.31
C PHE A 370 1.31 23.00 -11.59
N GLN A 371 1.28 22.34 -12.74
CA GLN A 371 1.01 22.96 -14.04
C GLN A 371 -0.43 23.49 -14.12
N VAL A 372 -1.40 22.72 -13.61
CA VAL A 372 -2.81 23.17 -13.56
C VAL A 372 -2.95 24.38 -12.63
N SER A 373 -2.33 24.35 -11.44
CA SER A 373 -2.35 25.48 -10.52
C SER A 373 -1.72 26.73 -11.16
N ARG A 374 -0.58 26.58 -11.83
CA ARG A 374 0.09 27.67 -12.53
C ARG A 374 -0.76 28.27 -13.64
N TYR A 375 -1.40 27.42 -14.45
CA TYR A 375 -2.29 27.86 -15.52
C TYR A 375 -3.44 28.75 -15.00
N PHE A 376 -4.02 28.40 -13.86
CA PHE A 376 -5.06 29.20 -13.24
C PHE A 376 -4.53 30.52 -12.64
N VAL A 377 -3.37 30.49 -11.98
CA VAL A 377 -2.71 31.71 -11.46
C VAL A 377 -2.37 32.71 -12.58
N GLU A 378 -1.93 32.22 -13.73
CA GLU A 378 -1.63 33.09 -14.90
C GLU A 378 -2.91 33.66 -15.55
N ARG A 379 -4.03 32.94 -15.48
CA ARG A 379 -5.30 33.32 -16.10
C ARG A 379 -6.14 34.26 -15.22
N SER A 380 -6.12 34.04 -13.91
CA SER A 380 -6.90 34.78 -12.92
C SER A 380 -6.01 35.81 -12.22
N ALA A 381 -5.82 36.97 -12.85
CA ALA A 381 -4.97 38.04 -12.32
C ALA A 381 -5.48 38.69 -11.01
N SER A 382 -6.60 38.25 -10.43
CA SER A 382 -7.28 39.00 -9.37
C SER A 382 -7.70 38.23 -8.11
N ASP A 383 -7.85 36.90 -8.08
CA ASP A 383 -8.14 36.19 -6.82
C ASP A 383 -7.87 34.70 -6.99
N LYS A 384 -7.05 34.11 -6.11
CA LYS A 384 -6.95 32.65 -5.99
C LYS A 384 -8.24 32.16 -5.36
N ASP A 385 -9.10 31.52 -6.14
CA ASP A 385 -10.30 30.91 -5.60
C ASP A 385 -10.07 29.44 -5.23
N ASN A 386 -11.00 28.88 -4.46
CA ASN A 386 -10.95 27.47 -4.07
C ASN A 386 -11.23 26.53 -5.27
N LEU A 387 -11.76 27.01 -6.39
CA LEU A 387 -12.03 26.20 -7.57
C LEU A 387 -10.74 25.86 -8.31
N ASP A 388 -9.80 26.80 -8.39
CA ASP A 388 -8.47 26.59 -8.96
C ASP A 388 -7.71 25.50 -8.19
N VAL A 389 -7.75 25.59 -6.85
CA VAL A 389 -7.17 24.58 -5.95
C VAL A 389 -7.86 23.23 -6.16
N MET A 390 -9.19 23.20 -6.18
CA MET A 390 -9.98 21.99 -6.43
C MET A 390 -9.58 21.32 -7.75
N ALA A 391 -9.52 22.08 -8.84
CA ALA A 391 -9.19 21.55 -10.17
C ALA A 391 -7.77 20.97 -10.21
N SER A 392 -6.78 21.69 -9.67
CA SER A 392 -5.39 21.21 -9.63
C SER A 392 -5.25 19.89 -8.84
N ASN A 393 -5.92 19.77 -7.71
CA ASN A 393 -5.92 18.56 -6.89
C ASN A 393 -6.62 17.38 -7.57
N VAL A 394 -7.79 17.60 -8.18
CA VAL A 394 -8.51 16.57 -8.95
C VAL A 394 -7.60 16.04 -10.06
N CYS A 395 -6.98 16.92 -10.84
CA CYS A 395 -6.11 16.55 -11.95
C CYS A 395 -4.85 15.81 -11.47
N GLY A 396 -4.19 16.29 -10.40
CA GLY A 396 -3.01 15.64 -9.83
C GLY A 396 -3.29 14.23 -9.30
N ALA A 397 -4.38 14.06 -8.55
CA ALA A 397 -4.78 12.74 -8.05
C ALA A 397 -5.18 11.80 -9.20
N ALA A 398 -5.96 12.27 -10.18
CA ALA A 398 -6.34 11.46 -11.34
C ALA A 398 -5.12 11.02 -12.17
N ALA A 399 -4.16 11.92 -12.40
CA ALA A 399 -2.92 11.61 -13.10
C ALA A 399 -2.09 10.56 -12.36
N SER A 400 -2.05 10.62 -11.02
CA SER A 400 -1.37 9.62 -10.20
C SER A 400 -2.00 8.23 -10.36
N VAL A 401 -3.33 8.13 -10.31
CA VAL A 401 -4.05 6.85 -10.52
C VAL A 401 -3.79 6.29 -11.91
N VAL A 402 -3.97 7.11 -12.96
CA VAL A 402 -3.74 6.68 -14.34
C VAL A 402 -2.30 6.20 -14.53
N THR A 403 -1.32 6.93 -13.98
CA THR A 403 0.09 6.56 -14.05
C THR A 403 0.36 5.25 -13.31
N ALA A 404 -0.16 5.09 -12.08
CA ALA A 404 0.01 3.87 -11.29
C ALA A 404 -0.60 2.64 -11.99
N CYS A 405 -1.82 2.77 -12.53
CA CYS A 405 -2.49 1.71 -13.27
C CYS A 405 -1.77 1.35 -14.58
N THR A 406 -1.30 2.36 -15.33
CA THR A 406 -0.54 2.14 -16.57
C THR A 406 0.79 1.46 -16.28
N LEU A 407 1.50 1.93 -15.25
CA LEU A 407 2.77 1.34 -14.85
C LEU A 407 2.59 -0.08 -14.31
N SER A 408 1.53 -0.34 -13.54
CA SER A 408 1.17 -1.70 -13.12
C SER A 408 0.94 -2.59 -14.33
N ALA A 409 0.13 -2.15 -15.31
CA ALA A 409 -0.15 -2.94 -16.52
C ALA A 409 1.12 -3.24 -17.35
N ILE A 410 2.03 -2.26 -17.50
CA ILE A 410 3.32 -2.46 -18.15
C ILE A 410 4.16 -3.49 -17.36
N MET A 411 4.21 -3.34 -16.04
CA MET A 411 4.98 -4.23 -15.20
C MET A 411 4.40 -5.64 -15.14
N ASP A 412 3.08 -5.79 -15.13
CA ASP A 412 2.40 -7.08 -15.16
C ASP A 412 2.64 -7.77 -16.50
N PHE A 413 2.67 -7.02 -17.61
CA PHE A 413 3.09 -7.55 -18.91
C PHE A 413 4.56 -8.03 -18.87
N VAL A 414 5.47 -7.18 -18.41
CA VAL A 414 6.91 -7.51 -18.32
C VAL A 414 7.16 -8.69 -17.37
N ASN A 415 6.51 -8.71 -16.21
CA ASN A 415 6.62 -9.77 -15.21
C ASN A 415 5.99 -11.06 -15.72
N SER A 416 4.81 -10.99 -16.34
CA SER A 416 4.16 -12.16 -16.96
C SER A 416 5.08 -12.76 -18.00
N THR A 417 5.67 -11.96 -18.89
CA THR A 417 6.66 -12.44 -19.87
C THR A 417 7.91 -13.01 -19.20
N TYR A 418 8.46 -12.34 -18.18
CA TYR A 418 9.66 -12.77 -17.47
C TYR A 418 9.45 -14.07 -16.70
N TYR A 419 8.40 -14.17 -15.89
CA TYR A 419 8.10 -15.35 -15.09
C TYR A 419 7.54 -16.48 -15.94
N ALA A 420 6.70 -16.20 -16.95
CA ALA A 420 6.29 -17.23 -17.90
C ALA A 420 7.52 -17.81 -18.59
N GLN A 421 8.51 -17.00 -18.99
CA GLN A 421 9.76 -17.55 -19.51
C GLN A 421 10.59 -18.27 -18.47
N LEU A 422 10.71 -17.77 -17.25
CA LEU A 422 11.50 -18.42 -16.21
C LEU A 422 10.92 -19.81 -15.86
N LEU A 423 9.59 -19.91 -15.86
CA LEU A 423 8.85 -21.15 -15.68
C LEU A 423 8.89 -22.03 -16.95
N GLN A 424 8.62 -21.48 -18.14
CA GLN A 424 8.52 -22.24 -19.39
C GLN A 424 9.89 -22.61 -20.00
N ARG A 425 10.90 -21.75 -19.97
CA ARG A 425 12.26 -22.06 -20.50
C ARG A 425 12.97 -23.12 -19.67
N GLY A 426 12.68 -23.19 -18.36
CA GLY A 426 13.13 -24.30 -17.53
C GLY A 426 12.72 -25.66 -18.11
N ALA A 427 11.59 -25.75 -18.80
CA ALA A 427 11.05 -26.98 -19.37
C ALA A 427 11.12 -27.09 -20.92
N HIS A 428 11.06 -25.99 -21.67
CA HIS A 428 10.83 -25.96 -23.12
C HIS A 428 11.56 -24.82 -23.87
N ARG A 429 12.81 -24.52 -23.48
CA ARG A 429 13.60 -23.43 -24.09
C ARG A 429 13.68 -23.47 -25.63
N ASP A 430 13.70 -24.67 -26.23
CA ASP A 430 13.90 -24.83 -27.67
C ASP A 430 12.60 -24.64 -28.49
N GLU A 431 11.45 -24.43 -27.84
CA GLU A 431 10.13 -24.33 -28.49
C GLU A 431 9.55 -22.90 -28.51
N THR A 432 10.21 -21.93 -27.87
CA THR A 432 9.73 -20.53 -27.77
C THR A 432 10.56 -19.58 -28.64
N ASP A 433 10.09 -19.28 -29.85
CA ASP A 433 10.81 -18.49 -30.89
C ASP A 433 10.76 -16.94 -30.72
N SER A 434 10.26 -16.42 -29.59
CA SER A 434 10.11 -14.96 -29.43
C SER A 434 11.45 -14.28 -29.09
N MET A 435 12.07 -13.58 -30.04
CA MET A 435 13.26 -12.76 -29.77
C MET A 435 13.01 -11.64 -28.76
N LEU A 436 11.78 -11.10 -28.71
CA LEU A 436 11.41 -10.04 -27.77
C LEU A 436 11.49 -10.56 -26.33
N ASP A 437 11.07 -11.81 -26.15
CA ASP A 437 11.05 -12.50 -24.88
C ASP A 437 12.48 -12.68 -24.33
N ASP A 438 13.41 -13.18 -25.15
CA ASP A 438 14.85 -13.27 -24.85
C ASP A 438 15.45 -11.91 -24.43
N VAL A 439 15.12 -10.85 -25.15
CA VAL A 439 15.63 -9.49 -24.87
C VAL A 439 15.10 -8.98 -23.54
N VAL A 440 13.79 -9.10 -23.28
CA VAL A 440 13.17 -8.65 -22.02
C VAL A 440 13.78 -9.39 -20.83
N TYR A 441 13.90 -10.71 -20.93
CA TYR A 441 14.52 -11.51 -19.88
C TYR A 441 16.00 -11.15 -19.67
N GLY A 442 16.77 -11.00 -20.75
CA GLY A 442 18.18 -10.61 -20.68
C GLY A 442 18.38 -9.25 -19.98
N CYS A 443 17.53 -8.28 -20.29
CA CYS A 443 17.50 -6.97 -19.65
C CYS A 443 17.20 -7.08 -18.14
N ILE A 444 16.15 -7.81 -17.75
CA ILE A 444 15.79 -7.97 -16.33
C ILE A 444 16.88 -8.71 -15.56
N SER A 445 17.43 -9.80 -16.11
CA SER A 445 18.52 -10.55 -15.50
C SER A 445 19.78 -9.68 -15.31
N ALA A 446 20.09 -8.81 -16.27
CA ALA A 446 21.18 -7.86 -16.15
C ALA A 446 20.92 -6.83 -15.03
N ILE A 447 19.69 -6.31 -14.92
CA ILE A 447 19.26 -5.39 -13.88
C ILE A 447 19.35 -6.04 -12.49
N VAL A 448 18.87 -7.28 -12.33
CA VAL A 448 18.95 -8.04 -11.08
C VAL A 448 20.41 -8.24 -10.66
N LYS A 449 21.29 -8.62 -11.59
CA LYS A 449 22.73 -8.77 -11.32
C LYS A 449 23.37 -7.45 -10.92
N PHE A 450 23.01 -6.35 -11.59
CA PHE A 450 23.50 -5.02 -11.26
C PHE A 450 23.08 -4.61 -9.85
N PHE A 451 21.80 -4.72 -9.49
CA PHE A 451 21.30 -4.39 -8.15
C PHE A 451 21.94 -5.24 -7.05
N ASN A 452 22.16 -6.53 -7.31
CA ASN A 452 22.87 -7.42 -6.39
C ASN A 452 24.36 -7.06 -6.28
N CYS A 453 25.02 -6.64 -7.36
CA CYS A 453 26.42 -6.21 -7.33
C CYS A 453 26.63 -4.95 -6.47
N ILE A 454 25.66 -4.05 -6.43
CA ILE A 454 25.69 -2.84 -5.58
C ILE A 454 25.13 -3.09 -4.17
N GLY A 455 24.71 -4.31 -3.84
CA GLY A 455 24.21 -4.69 -2.51
C GLY A 455 22.80 -4.18 -2.19
N ILE A 456 22.06 -3.69 -3.18
CA ILE A 456 20.68 -3.22 -3.02
C ILE A 456 19.67 -4.34 -3.28
N GLY A 457 20.02 -5.26 -4.18
CA GLY A 457 19.17 -6.39 -4.59
C GLY A 457 19.02 -7.46 -3.51
N ARG A 458 18.09 -8.39 -3.74
CA ARG A 458 17.89 -9.54 -2.88
C ARG A 458 18.77 -10.69 -3.36
N GLN A 459 19.43 -11.34 -2.40
CA GLN A 459 20.18 -12.57 -2.65
C GLN A 459 19.29 -13.62 -3.34
N HIS A 460 18.03 -13.69 -2.91
CA HIS A 460 16.98 -14.49 -3.52
C HIS A 460 16.88 -14.31 -5.05
N ASP A 461 16.92 -13.07 -5.56
CA ASP A 461 16.80 -12.82 -7.00
C ASP A 461 18.00 -13.35 -7.79
N LYS A 462 19.17 -13.43 -7.16
CA LYS A 462 20.36 -14.04 -7.76
C LYS A 462 20.21 -15.56 -7.80
N ASP A 463 19.82 -16.15 -6.67
CA ASP A 463 19.67 -17.60 -6.52
C ASP A 463 18.57 -18.12 -7.46
N MET A 464 17.54 -17.30 -7.71
CA MET A 464 16.50 -17.53 -8.72
C MET A 464 17.05 -17.71 -10.15
N VAL A 465 17.97 -16.84 -10.57
CA VAL A 465 18.60 -16.93 -11.91
C VAL A 465 19.51 -18.17 -12.01
N GLU A 466 20.06 -18.64 -10.89
CA GLU A 466 20.84 -19.87 -10.83
C GLU A 466 19.92 -21.11 -10.84
N LEU A 467 18.79 -21.06 -10.13
CA LEU A 467 17.76 -22.10 -10.10
C LEU A 467 17.20 -22.37 -11.49
N GLU A 468 16.92 -21.34 -12.29
CA GLU A 468 16.46 -21.52 -13.67
C GLU A 468 17.45 -22.35 -14.51
N LYS A 469 18.75 -22.09 -14.38
CA LYS A 469 19.78 -22.86 -15.12
C LYS A 469 19.78 -24.32 -14.68
N LYS A 470 19.56 -24.58 -13.40
CA LYS A 470 19.48 -25.94 -12.83
C LYS A 470 18.21 -26.65 -13.33
N ILE A 471 17.05 -26.00 -13.28
CA ILE A 471 15.78 -26.53 -13.81
C ILE A 471 15.92 -26.83 -15.31
N TYR A 472 16.55 -25.95 -16.08
CA TYR A 472 16.81 -26.17 -17.51
C TYR A 472 17.68 -27.40 -17.78
N GLN A 473 18.77 -27.56 -17.03
CA GLN A 473 19.63 -28.75 -17.15
C GLN A 473 18.87 -30.02 -16.78
N HIS A 474 18.13 -30.01 -15.66
CA HIS A 474 17.33 -31.15 -15.22
C HIS A 474 16.20 -31.50 -16.18
N SER A 475 15.56 -30.53 -16.82
CA SER A 475 14.54 -30.78 -17.83
C SER A 475 15.13 -31.36 -19.11
N LYS A 476 16.31 -30.89 -19.53
CA LYS A 476 17.03 -31.47 -20.68
C LYS A 476 17.39 -32.93 -20.43
N GLU A 477 17.86 -33.24 -19.22
CA GLU A 477 18.09 -34.62 -18.77
C GLU A 477 16.80 -35.44 -18.77
N LEU A 478 15.67 -34.88 -18.35
CA LEU A 478 14.37 -35.55 -18.34
C LEU A 478 13.84 -35.88 -19.75
N LYS A 479 14.11 -35.01 -20.72
CA LYS A 479 13.72 -35.22 -22.13
C LYS A 479 14.60 -36.23 -22.86
N ASP A 480 15.79 -36.53 -22.33
CA ASP A 480 16.69 -37.54 -22.90
C ASP A 480 16.20 -38.94 -22.49
N PRO A 481 15.68 -39.76 -23.42
CA PRO A 481 15.18 -41.10 -23.11
C PRO A 481 16.27 -42.06 -22.60
N SER A 482 17.55 -41.71 -22.77
CA SER A 482 18.68 -42.50 -22.26
C SER A 482 19.07 -42.17 -20.81
N HIS A 483 18.54 -41.06 -20.26
CA HIS A 483 18.88 -40.62 -18.91
C HIS A 483 17.93 -41.26 -17.88
N PRO A 484 18.43 -41.72 -16.70
CA PRO A 484 17.62 -42.44 -15.71
C PRO A 484 16.65 -41.55 -14.90
N ARG A 485 16.61 -40.25 -15.15
CA ARG A 485 15.85 -39.29 -14.33
C ARG A 485 14.39 -39.29 -14.76
N SER A 486 13.46 -39.45 -13.80
CA SER A 486 12.01 -39.47 -14.06
C SER A 486 11.27 -38.23 -13.54
N GLU A 487 11.91 -37.41 -12.70
CA GLU A 487 11.32 -36.19 -12.12
C GLU A 487 12.40 -35.15 -11.78
N ILE A 488 12.00 -33.88 -11.68
CA ILE A 488 12.86 -32.79 -11.18
C ILE A 488 12.64 -32.67 -9.68
N ARG A 489 13.59 -33.18 -8.88
CA ARG A 489 13.65 -32.93 -7.43
C ARG A 489 14.47 -31.68 -7.17
N LEU A 490 13.87 -30.73 -6.46
CA LEU A 490 14.52 -29.52 -5.99
C LEU A 490 14.96 -29.70 -4.54
N ASP A 491 16.03 -29.01 -4.15
CA ASP A 491 16.41 -28.93 -2.74
C ASP A 491 15.38 -28.06 -1.99
N PRO A 492 15.16 -28.23 -0.67
CA PRO A 492 14.13 -27.48 0.05
C PRO A 492 14.25 -25.96 -0.14
N HIS A 493 15.47 -25.42 -0.14
CA HIS A 493 15.69 -24.00 -0.40
C HIS A 493 15.27 -23.57 -1.82
N GLU A 494 15.46 -24.44 -2.81
CA GLU A 494 15.10 -24.18 -4.20
C GLU A 494 13.58 -24.26 -4.43
N GLU A 495 12.89 -25.13 -3.70
CA GLU A 495 11.43 -25.14 -3.65
C GLU A 495 10.88 -23.84 -3.07
N ASP A 496 11.48 -23.33 -1.99
CA ASP A 496 11.12 -22.02 -1.42
C ASP A 496 11.29 -20.90 -2.44
N LEU A 497 12.45 -20.90 -3.12
CA LEU A 497 12.72 -19.95 -4.20
C LEU A 497 11.68 -20.00 -5.31
N LEU A 498 11.22 -21.18 -5.68
CA LEU A 498 10.20 -21.36 -6.71
C LEU A 498 8.82 -20.90 -6.23
N LEU A 499 8.44 -21.16 -4.98
CA LEU A 499 7.18 -20.68 -4.40
C LEU A 499 7.18 -19.15 -4.28
N ASP A 500 8.29 -18.55 -3.84
CA ASP A 500 8.48 -17.09 -3.82
C ASP A 500 8.23 -16.52 -5.23
N THR A 501 8.83 -17.13 -6.25
CA THR A 501 8.66 -16.74 -7.65
C THR A 501 7.20 -16.68 -8.06
N ILE A 502 6.43 -17.70 -7.69
CA ILE A 502 4.99 -17.79 -7.98
C ILE A 502 4.24 -16.63 -7.33
N VAL A 503 4.55 -16.31 -6.06
CA VAL A 503 3.94 -15.16 -5.37
C VAL A 503 4.35 -13.83 -6.00
N TYR A 504 5.61 -13.66 -6.40
CA TYR A 504 6.07 -12.43 -7.06
C TYR A 504 5.60 -12.28 -8.50
N ALA A 505 5.14 -13.37 -9.15
CA ALA A 505 4.53 -13.33 -10.46
C ALA A 505 3.11 -12.76 -10.43
N GLU A 506 2.44 -12.78 -9.28
CA GLU A 506 1.16 -12.12 -9.10
C GLU A 506 1.25 -10.60 -9.29
N SER A 507 0.15 -10.01 -9.78
CA SER A 507 0.08 -8.59 -10.10
C SER A 507 0.37 -7.72 -8.88
N MET A 508 1.10 -6.64 -9.09
CA MET A 508 1.42 -5.70 -8.02
C MET A 508 0.17 -4.95 -7.56
N ASN A 509 0.07 -4.71 -6.26
CA ASN A 509 -1.00 -3.90 -5.70
C ASN A 509 -0.81 -2.43 -6.11
N ILE A 510 -1.69 -1.91 -6.96
CA ILE A 510 -1.66 -0.51 -7.45
C ILE A 510 -1.65 0.48 -6.28
N TRP A 511 -2.40 0.18 -5.23
CA TRP A 511 -2.46 1.07 -4.08
C TRP A 511 -1.09 1.20 -3.40
N ALA A 512 -0.21 0.19 -3.48
CA ALA A 512 1.10 0.21 -2.84
C ALA A 512 1.98 1.32 -3.44
N MET A 513 1.78 1.61 -4.72
CA MET A 513 2.42 2.75 -5.41
C MET A 513 1.67 4.06 -5.20
N LEU A 514 0.34 4.00 -5.10
CA LEU A 514 -0.52 5.19 -5.06
C LEU A 514 -0.49 5.89 -3.69
N MET A 515 -0.40 5.15 -2.58
CA MET A 515 -0.47 5.75 -1.25
C MET A 515 0.68 6.72 -0.93
N PRO A 516 1.95 6.43 -1.27
CA PRO A 516 3.01 7.43 -1.16
C PRO A 516 2.75 8.71 -1.98
N ALA A 517 2.05 8.60 -3.12
CA ALA A 517 1.66 9.75 -3.93
C ALA A 517 0.52 10.53 -3.27
N VAL A 518 -0.52 9.85 -2.80
CA VAL A 518 -1.60 10.47 -2.02
C VAL A 518 -1.03 11.18 -0.80
N TYR A 519 -0.10 10.56 -0.08
CA TYR A 519 0.54 11.19 1.08
C TYR A 519 1.20 12.53 0.74
N GLN A 520 1.91 12.61 -0.39
CA GLN A 520 2.56 13.84 -0.83
C GLN A 520 1.59 14.89 -1.39
N LEU A 521 0.50 14.45 -2.02
CA LEU A 521 -0.52 15.35 -2.56
C LEU A 521 -1.45 15.89 -1.46
N VAL A 522 -1.64 15.14 -0.38
CA VAL A 522 -2.54 15.49 0.71
C VAL A 522 -1.81 16.35 1.74
N PRO A 523 -2.35 17.54 2.06
CA PRO A 523 -1.78 18.35 3.10
C PRO A 523 -2.30 17.86 4.47
N GLY A 524 -1.65 16.83 5.03
CA GLY A 524 -1.71 16.63 6.49
C GLY A 524 -1.31 17.92 7.24
N SER A 525 -0.50 18.74 6.58
CA SER A 525 -0.16 20.10 6.96
C SER A 525 -1.31 21.12 6.95
N MET A 526 -2.38 20.96 6.18
CA MET A 526 -3.52 21.89 6.28
C MET A 526 -4.27 21.70 7.60
N ILE A 527 -4.35 20.47 8.11
CA ILE A 527 -4.94 20.19 9.43
C ILE A 527 -4.12 20.86 10.52
N ALA A 528 -2.80 20.72 10.47
CA ALA A 528 -1.93 21.39 11.42
C ALA A 528 -1.96 22.92 11.28
N LYS A 529 -2.05 23.48 10.07
CA LYS A 529 -2.23 24.93 9.86
C LYS A 529 -3.52 25.43 10.51
N MET A 530 -4.63 24.71 10.34
CA MET A 530 -5.91 24.99 11.01
C MET A 530 -5.73 24.99 12.54
N TRP A 531 -5.03 24.00 13.10
CA TRP A 531 -4.80 23.94 14.54
C TRP A 531 -3.88 25.05 15.05
N PHE A 532 -2.79 25.36 14.35
CA PHE A 532 -1.92 26.48 14.72
C PHE A 532 -2.67 27.81 14.72
N GLN A 533 -3.53 28.05 13.73
CA GLN A 533 -4.39 29.25 13.71
C GLN A 533 -5.46 29.26 14.81
N THR A 534 -5.88 28.08 15.28
CA THR A 534 -6.82 27.97 16.41
C THR A 534 -6.11 28.21 17.75
N ILE A 535 -4.88 27.72 17.91
CA ILE A 535 -4.08 27.87 19.13
C ILE A 535 -3.50 29.28 19.23
N ILE A 536 -3.04 29.84 18.12
CA ILE A 536 -2.47 31.18 17.98
C ILE A 536 -3.29 31.93 16.92
N PRO A 537 -4.40 32.58 17.33
CA PRO A 537 -5.24 33.32 16.40
C PRO A 537 -4.47 34.51 15.80
N PRO A 538 -4.67 34.83 14.51
CA PRO A 538 -4.06 36.00 13.90
C PRO A 538 -4.59 37.29 14.54
N SER A 539 -3.72 38.29 14.68
CA SER A 539 -4.07 39.59 15.28
C SER A 539 -5.04 40.39 14.40
N ASP A 540 -4.99 40.20 13.08
CA ASP A 540 -5.94 40.79 12.13
C ASP A 540 -6.91 39.70 11.60
N PRO A 541 -8.22 39.78 11.93
CA PRO A 541 -9.21 38.83 11.45
C PRO A 541 -9.41 38.87 9.92
N SER A 542 -8.98 39.92 9.22
CA SER A 542 -8.99 39.98 7.76
C SER A 542 -7.92 39.07 7.11
N LEU A 543 -6.87 38.73 7.86
CA LEU A 543 -5.84 37.76 7.46
C LEU A 543 -6.22 36.31 7.79
N GLN A 544 -7.42 36.09 8.34
CA GLN A 544 -7.92 34.75 8.62
C GLN A 544 -8.33 34.08 7.30
N GLU A 545 -7.36 33.47 6.62
CA GLU A 545 -7.63 32.52 5.54
C GLU A 545 -8.64 31.48 6.04
N ASN A 546 -9.66 31.17 5.24
CA ASN A 546 -10.62 30.12 5.56
C ASN A 546 -9.96 28.74 5.39
N THR A 547 -9.05 28.40 6.31
CA THR A 547 -8.25 27.17 6.28
C THR A 547 -9.10 25.92 6.41
N PHE A 548 -10.26 26.01 7.08
CA PHE A 548 -11.24 24.94 7.06
C PHE A 548 -11.80 24.70 5.66
N ALA A 549 -12.23 25.75 4.95
CA ALA A 549 -12.66 25.60 3.56
C ALA A 549 -11.53 25.05 2.67
N GLY A 550 -10.30 25.58 2.81
CA GLY A 550 -9.14 25.07 2.07
C GLY A 550 -8.85 23.59 2.33
N LEU A 551 -8.96 23.15 3.60
CA LEU A 551 -8.81 21.75 4.00
C LEU A 551 -9.90 20.87 3.36
N MET A 552 -11.16 21.29 3.45
CA MET A 552 -12.29 20.53 2.90
C MET A 552 -12.22 20.45 1.37
N VAL A 553 -11.95 21.57 0.70
CA VAL A 553 -11.79 21.64 -0.76
C VAL A 553 -10.65 20.74 -1.21
N THR A 554 -9.48 20.83 -0.57
CA THR A 554 -8.32 20.01 -0.95
C THR A 554 -8.58 18.53 -0.75
N SER A 555 -9.19 18.16 0.37
CA SER A 555 -9.36 16.75 0.70
C SER A 555 -10.47 16.08 -0.12
N ILE A 556 -11.58 16.79 -0.37
CA ILE A 556 -12.65 16.31 -1.26
C ILE A 556 -12.17 16.27 -2.71
N SER A 557 -11.44 17.27 -3.18
CA SER A 557 -10.90 17.27 -4.56
C SER A 557 -9.92 16.14 -4.81
N LEU A 558 -9.05 15.81 -3.85
CA LEU A 558 -8.16 14.65 -3.96
C LEU A 558 -8.96 13.34 -3.97
N ALA A 559 -9.94 13.18 -3.08
CA ALA A 559 -10.82 12.01 -3.08
C ALA A 559 -11.58 11.84 -4.41
N LEU A 560 -12.13 12.93 -4.95
CA LEU A 560 -12.79 12.94 -6.27
C LEU A 560 -11.80 12.62 -7.40
N GLY A 561 -10.58 13.16 -7.35
CA GLY A 561 -9.54 12.86 -8.33
C GLY A 561 -9.14 11.39 -8.35
N LEU A 562 -9.10 10.73 -7.19
CA LEU A 562 -8.88 9.28 -7.10
C LEU A 562 -10.01 8.50 -7.79
N ILE A 563 -11.28 8.86 -7.51
CA ILE A 563 -12.46 8.22 -8.13
C ILE A 563 -12.47 8.44 -9.65
N ILE A 564 -12.22 9.68 -10.09
CA ILE A 564 -12.20 10.04 -11.52
C ILE A 564 -11.06 9.32 -12.23
N GLY A 565 -9.87 9.26 -11.63
CA GLY A 565 -8.72 8.54 -12.17
C GLY A 565 -9.03 7.06 -12.42
N GLU A 566 -9.69 6.40 -11.46
CA GLU A 566 -10.11 5.01 -11.60
C GLU A 566 -11.16 4.85 -12.72
N ALA A 567 -12.15 5.75 -12.80
CA ALA A 567 -13.14 5.74 -13.88
C ALA A 567 -12.50 5.90 -15.27
N ILE A 568 -11.49 6.78 -15.40
CA ILE A 568 -10.72 6.96 -16.64
C ILE A 568 -10.03 5.64 -17.03
N VAL A 569 -9.35 4.99 -16.07
CA VAL A 569 -8.67 3.70 -16.32
C VAL A 569 -9.67 2.62 -16.76
N GLN A 570 -10.84 2.53 -16.12
CA GLN A 570 -11.87 1.56 -16.49
C GLN A 570 -12.43 1.82 -17.91
N ILE A 571 -12.66 3.09 -18.26
CA ILE A 571 -13.09 3.48 -19.62
C ILE A 571 -12.03 3.07 -20.66
N PHE A 572 -10.76 3.36 -20.40
CA PHE A 572 -9.67 2.97 -21.30
C PHE A 572 -9.53 1.45 -21.44
N LYS A 573 -9.68 0.68 -20.35
CA LYS A 573 -9.73 -0.79 -20.41
C LYS A 573 -10.90 -1.28 -21.26
N GLY A 574 -12.09 -0.68 -21.10
CA GLY A 574 -13.26 -0.98 -21.91
C GLY A 574 -13.03 -0.72 -23.40
N PHE A 575 -12.42 0.41 -23.76
CA PHE A 575 -12.03 0.71 -25.14
C PHE A 575 -10.97 -0.25 -25.67
N ALA A 576 -9.92 -0.51 -24.90
CA ALA A 576 -8.87 -1.45 -25.30
C ALA A 576 -9.43 -2.84 -25.62
N ASN A 577 -10.35 -3.34 -24.78
CA ASN A 577 -11.05 -4.60 -25.03
C ASN A 577 -11.92 -4.51 -26.29
N LEU A 578 -12.67 -3.43 -26.49
CA LEU A 578 -13.50 -3.25 -27.69
C LEU A 578 -12.66 -3.24 -29.00
N PHE A 579 -11.48 -2.61 -28.97
CA PHE A 579 -10.61 -2.51 -30.14
C PHE A 579 -9.70 -3.73 -30.35
N CYS A 580 -9.30 -4.44 -29.28
CA CYS A 580 -8.40 -5.60 -29.37
C CYS A 580 -9.14 -6.96 -29.46
N CYS A 581 -10.40 -7.05 -29.04
CA CYS A 581 -11.18 -8.30 -29.10
C CYS A 581 -11.67 -8.69 -30.51
N LYS A 582 -11.31 -7.96 -31.57
CA LYS A 582 -11.52 -8.46 -32.94
C LYS A 582 -10.55 -9.56 -33.37
N SER A 583 -9.53 -9.91 -32.57
CA SER A 583 -8.50 -10.87 -32.99
C SER A 583 -8.32 -12.14 -32.15
N LYS A 584 -8.84 -12.24 -30.90
CA LYS A 584 -8.55 -13.38 -30.01
C LYS A 584 -9.75 -14.22 -29.56
N ASP A 585 -10.97 -13.70 -29.62
CA ASP A 585 -12.15 -14.45 -29.15
C ASP A 585 -12.65 -15.52 -30.14
N ALA A 586 -12.19 -15.51 -31.39
CA ALA A 586 -12.54 -16.53 -32.38
C ALA A 586 -11.95 -17.92 -32.08
N ASP A 587 -10.89 -18.02 -31.26
CA ASP A 587 -10.25 -19.29 -30.88
C ASP A 587 -10.71 -19.82 -29.52
N LYS A 588 -11.03 -18.94 -28.54
CA LYS A 588 -11.55 -19.39 -27.23
C LYS A 588 -12.97 -19.96 -27.32
N ASP A 589 -13.83 -19.37 -28.15
CA ASP A 589 -15.21 -19.88 -28.36
C ASP A 589 -15.27 -21.27 -29.01
N LYS A 590 -14.20 -21.70 -29.72
CA LYS A 590 -14.09 -23.06 -30.26
C LYS A 590 -13.67 -24.09 -29.23
N VAL A 591 -12.93 -23.68 -28.20
CA VAL A 591 -12.49 -24.56 -27.10
C VAL A 591 -13.63 -24.75 -26.09
N ASP A 592 -14.34 -23.67 -25.74
CA ASP A 592 -15.47 -23.74 -24.79
C ASP A 592 -16.70 -24.47 -25.36
N LYS A 593 -16.96 -24.40 -26.67
CA LYS A 593 -18.01 -25.22 -27.32
C LYS A 593 -17.67 -26.70 -27.40
N LYS A 594 -16.39 -27.07 -27.31
CA LYS A 594 -15.95 -28.46 -27.29
C LYS A 594 -16.02 -29.08 -25.90
N LEU A 595 -15.91 -28.25 -24.84
CA LEU A 595 -16.00 -28.67 -23.44
C LEU A 595 -17.44 -28.71 -22.90
N LYS A 596 -18.35 -27.89 -23.44
CA LYS A 596 -19.79 -27.91 -23.05
C LYS A 596 -20.66 -28.90 -23.85
N GLY A 597 -20.05 -29.73 -24.69
CA GLY A 597 -20.76 -30.61 -25.63
C GLY A 597 -21.25 -31.95 -25.06
N ASP A 598 -20.66 -32.48 -23.99
CA ASP A 598 -20.84 -33.90 -23.65
C ASP A 598 -21.42 -34.23 -22.28
N ASP A 599 -21.72 -33.27 -21.40
CA ASP A 599 -22.43 -33.57 -20.16
C ASP A 599 -23.33 -32.42 -19.73
N ILE A 600 -24.47 -32.76 -19.11
CA ILE A 600 -25.56 -31.87 -18.64
C ILE A 600 -26.67 -31.66 -19.67
N ALA A 601 -27.20 -32.76 -20.20
CA ALA A 601 -28.61 -32.85 -20.59
C ALA A 601 -29.28 -33.91 -19.72
N HIS A 602 -29.77 -33.50 -18.55
CA HIS A 602 -30.92 -34.02 -17.80
C HIS A 602 -30.79 -33.63 -16.33
N VAL A 603 -31.95 -33.46 -15.67
CA VAL A 603 -32.16 -33.35 -14.21
C VAL A 603 -32.54 -31.95 -13.68
N PHE A 604 -33.84 -31.68 -13.88
CA PHE A 604 -34.83 -30.96 -13.04
C PHE A 604 -35.42 -29.59 -13.48
N PRO A 605 -36.76 -29.42 -13.29
CA PRO A 605 -37.58 -28.40 -13.94
C PRO A 605 -37.89 -27.18 -13.06
N LYS A 606 -38.40 -26.18 -13.77
CA LYS A 606 -39.04 -24.92 -13.41
C LYS A 606 -40.35 -25.12 -12.62
N ALA A 607 -40.54 -24.38 -11.51
CA ALA A 607 -41.83 -23.79 -11.05
C ALA A 607 -41.62 -22.90 -9.80
N MET A 608 -41.88 -21.59 -9.90
CA MET A 608 -42.95 -20.80 -9.22
C MET A 608 -42.67 -20.43 -7.74
N SER A 609 -42.98 -19.28 -7.15
CA SER A 609 -43.46 -17.93 -7.53
C SER A 609 -43.76 -17.16 -6.20
N GLY A 610 -43.52 -15.84 -6.13
CA GLY A 610 -43.98 -14.90 -5.08
C GLY A 610 -42.93 -14.58 -4.01
N ASP A 611 -42.59 -13.34 -3.64
CA ASP A 611 -43.25 -12.03 -3.69
C ASP A 611 -42.26 -10.86 -3.97
N PRO A 612 -42.73 -9.66 -4.35
CA PRO A 612 -41.90 -8.56 -4.86
C PRO A 612 -41.75 -7.41 -3.83
N GLU A 613 -40.78 -7.47 -2.93
CA GLU A 613 -40.35 -6.30 -2.14
C GLU A 613 -38.84 -6.35 -1.86
N THR A 614 -38.02 -6.34 -2.91
CA THR A 614 -36.57 -6.01 -2.85
C THR A 614 -36.13 -5.51 -4.22
N MET A 615 -36.72 -4.41 -4.68
CA MET A 615 -36.20 -3.63 -5.80
C MET A 615 -35.87 -2.23 -5.31
N SER A 616 -34.66 -2.04 -4.78
CA SER A 616 -33.90 -0.81 -5.03
C SER A 616 -32.43 -0.99 -4.67
N GLN A 617 -31.59 -0.79 -5.68
CA GLN A 617 -30.14 -0.52 -5.61
C GLN A 617 -29.18 -1.71 -5.57
N ASP A 618 -29.37 -2.64 -6.53
CA ASP A 618 -28.24 -3.15 -7.30
C ASP A 618 -27.71 -2.01 -8.20
N SER A 619 -26.77 -1.25 -7.67
CA SER A 619 -25.83 -0.49 -8.49
C SER A 619 -24.44 -0.80 -7.95
N ASP A 620 -23.82 -1.81 -8.53
CA ASP A 620 -22.41 -2.14 -8.37
C ASP A 620 -21.56 -0.90 -8.73
N PHE A 621 -21.34 -0.04 -7.74
CA PHE A 621 -20.26 0.94 -7.76
C PHE A 621 -18.97 0.18 -7.46
N LYS A 622 -18.28 -0.23 -8.53
CA LYS A 622 -16.92 -0.77 -8.47
C LYS A 622 -15.93 0.37 -8.17
N LEU A 623 -15.84 0.73 -6.88
CA LEU A 623 -14.67 1.39 -6.31
C LEU A 623 -13.55 0.39 -6.02
#